data_AF-A0A101HZX1-F1
#
_entry.id   AF-A0A101HZX1-F1
#
_cell.length_a   1.000
_cell.length_b   1.000
_cell.length_c   1.000
_cell.angle_alpha   90.00
_cell.angle_beta   90.00
_cell.angle_gamma   90.00
#
_symmetry.space_group_name_H-M   'P 1'
#
loop_
_entity.id
_entity.type
_entity.pdbx_description
1 polymer ?
#
loop_
_entity_poly.entity_id
_entity_poly.type
_entity_poly.pdbx_seq_one_letter_code
_entity_poly.pdbx_strand_id
1 'polypeptide(L)'
;MKRKYFVLILILIITLWLIGCAKTKLDTVKNPELSHIKFEKILIVAPFTDIGLRRQTENVFVSKFASADMTAVSSLELIPPIKEYTDQELLNILDQNRIDGILTVALKDFWTTKSYVPRSSSTHGSASLYGNSLYYRSYTQEYGGYYVSKPHVSFETRLFDRQSGQVAWLVSSTTSGNAFADYGNLANSLAKKIVAELKKEKMLVLNSTEIQEKSTLSKSEVPPTEKYINQLPIAKFVADPRTGEAPLEVFFDASESYDPDGRIETYQWDFKDGNKDAGKIVKHTFYSSGTYNVELAIIDNEGAKTTITRIIIVRS
;
A
#
# COMPACT_ATOMS: atom_id res chain seq x y z
N MET A 1 -25.37 -36.58 9.17
CA MET A 1 -24.55 -35.39 9.51
C MET A 1 -23.27 -35.26 8.68
N LYS A 2 -22.44 -36.31 8.50
CA LYS A 2 -21.14 -36.23 7.78
C LYS A 2 -21.18 -35.68 6.34
N ARG A 3 -22.27 -35.92 5.58
CA ARG A 3 -22.40 -35.48 4.17
C ARG A 3 -22.64 -33.97 4.00
N LYS A 4 -23.26 -33.30 4.99
CA LYS A 4 -23.45 -31.83 4.99
C LYS A 4 -22.13 -31.10 5.29
N TYR A 5 -21.29 -31.66 6.17
CA TYR A 5 -19.95 -31.13 6.45
C TYR A 5 -19.00 -31.26 5.25
N PHE A 6 -19.09 -32.35 4.47
CA PHE A 6 -18.27 -32.53 3.27
C PHE A 6 -18.60 -31.52 2.16
N VAL A 7 -19.89 -31.21 1.97
CA VAL A 7 -20.33 -30.19 0.99
C VAL A 7 -19.94 -28.77 1.44
N LEU A 8 -20.02 -28.47 2.75
CA LEU A 8 -19.59 -27.17 3.29
C LEU A 8 -18.07 -26.98 3.14
N ILE A 9 -17.27 -28.03 3.39
CA ILE A 9 -15.80 -28.01 3.23
C ILE A 9 -15.43 -27.89 1.75
N LEU A 10 -16.16 -28.54 0.84
CA LEU A 10 -15.90 -28.44 -0.61
C LEU A 10 -16.24 -27.04 -1.16
N ILE A 11 -17.31 -26.40 -0.67
CA ILE A 11 -17.64 -25.01 -1.01
C ILE A 11 -16.58 -24.05 -0.46
N LEU A 12 -16.09 -24.27 0.77
CA LEU A 12 -15.00 -23.48 1.37
C LEU A 12 -13.68 -23.62 0.60
N ILE A 13 -13.38 -24.81 0.05
CA ILE A 13 -12.19 -25.08 -0.78
C ILE A 13 -12.32 -24.48 -2.19
N ILE A 14 -13.53 -24.42 -2.76
CA ILE A 14 -13.78 -23.81 -4.07
C ILE A 14 -13.78 -22.27 -3.98
N THR A 15 -14.23 -21.67 -2.87
CA THR A 15 -14.05 -20.24 -2.62
C THR A 15 -12.59 -19.85 -2.33
N LEU A 16 -11.74 -20.82 -1.93
CA LEU A 16 -10.31 -20.61 -1.71
C LEU A 16 -9.49 -20.45 -3.02
N TRP A 17 -10.11 -20.65 -4.19
CA TRP A 17 -9.46 -20.59 -5.50
C TRP A 17 -9.68 -19.27 -6.26
N LEU A 18 -10.47 -18.34 -5.72
CA LEU A 18 -10.71 -17.01 -6.30
C LEU A 18 -9.79 -15.93 -5.69
N ILE A 19 -8.57 -16.30 -5.31
CA ILE A 19 -7.57 -15.34 -4.80
C ILE A 19 -6.64 -14.96 -5.96
N GLY A 20 -6.50 -13.66 -6.20
CA GLY A 20 -5.50 -13.16 -7.13
C GLY A 20 -4.10 -13.56 -6.67
N CYS A 21 -3.33 -14.22 -7.53
CA CYS A 21 -1.98 -14.67 -7.22
C CYS A 21 -1.02 -14.19 -8.30
N ALA A 22 0.17 -13.77 -7.89
CA ALA A 22 1.21 -13.28 -8.80
C ALA A 22 2.58 -13.87 -8.46
N LYS A 23 3.39 -14.11 -9.48
CA LYS A 23 4.75 -14.65 -9.36
C LYS A 23 5.74 -13.74 -10.08
N THR A 24 6.85 -13.43 -9.43
CA THR A 24 7.91 -12.56 -9.95
C THR A 24 9.19 -13.34 -10.21
N LYS A 25 9.83 -13.06 -11.35
CA LYS A 25 11.22 -13.42 -11.66
C LYS A 25 12.08 -12.16 -11.69
N LEU A 26 13.30 -12.25 -11.18
CA LEU A 26 14.27 -11.15 -11.15
C LEU A 26 15.54 -11.57 -11.89
N ASP A 27 16.12 -10.64 -12.62
CA ASP A 27 17.48 -10.66 -13.14
C ASP A 27 18.21 -9.45 -12.54
N THR A 28 19.29 -9.69 -11.79
CA THR A 28 19.92 -8.68 -10.93
C THR A 28 21.38 -8.44 -11.28
N VAL A 29 21.80 -7.18 -11.22
CA VAL A 29 23.20 -6.75 -11.39
C VAL A 29 23.59 -5.87 -10.20
N LYS A 30 24.67 -6.23 -9.51
CA LYS A 30 25.23 -5.45 -8.40
C LYS A 30 26.49 -4.73 -8.87
N ASN A 31 26.66 -3.49 -8.45
CA ASN A 31 27.91 -2.77 -8.66
C ASN A 31 28.99 -3.30 -7.69
N PRO A 32 30.11 -3.89 -8.18
CA PRO A 32 31.17 -4.41 -7.32
C PRO A 32 31.81 -3.33 -6.43
N GLU A 33 31.93 -2.09 -6.92
CA GLU A 33 32.59 -0.99 -6.22
C GLU A 33 31.81 -0.56 -4.98
N LEU A 34 30.48 -0.69 -5.02
CA LEU A 34 29.56 -0.33 -3.94
C LEU A 34 29.11 -1.54 -3.12
N SER A 35 29.79 -2.69 -3.28
CA SER A 35 29.36 -3.95 -2.69
C SER A 35 29.41 -4.00 -1.16
N HIS A 36 30.19 -3.10 -0.56
CA HIS A 36 30.39 -2.93 0.87
C HIS A 36 29.36 -2.00 1.53
N ILE A 37 28.62 -1.22 0.74
CA ILE A 37 27.64 -0.25 1.25
C ILE A 37 26.41 -1.01 1.77
N LYS A 38 25.93 -0.55 2.91
CA LYS A 38 24.65 -0.97 3.49
C LYS A 38 23.76 0.24 3.66
N PHE A 39 22.50 0.09 3.32
CA PHE A 39 21.50 1.15 3.50
C PHE A 39 20.68 0.90 4.77
N GLU A 40 20.61 1.89 5.63
CA GLU A 40 19.80 2.01 6.83
C GLU A 40 18.38 2.48 6.50
N LYS A 41 18.22 3.47 5.60
CA LYS A 41 16.91 4.06 5.31
C LYS A 41 16.74 4.46 3.85
N ILE A 42 15.89 3.71 3.17
CA ILE A 42 15.68 3.87 1.74
C ILE A 42 14.44 4.71 1.43
N LEU A 43 14.57 5.64 0.48
CA LEU A 43 13.44 6.29 -0.16
C LEU A 43 12.92 5.44 -1.33
N ILE A 44 11.64 5.08 -1.31
CA ILE A 44 10.97 4.37 -2.40
C ILE A 44 10.36 5.39 -3.36
N VAL A 45 10.72 5.29 -4.64
CA VAL A 45 10.21 6.17 -5.71
C VAL A 45 9.60 5.31 -6.81
N ALA A 46 8.29 5.45 -7.06
CA ALA A 46 7.67 4.86 -8.24
C ALA A 46 7.36 5.99 -9.24
N PRO A 47 8.20 6.23 -10.27
CA PRO A 47 8.07 7.38 -11.16
C PRO A 47 6.96 7.18 -12.20
N PHE A 48 5.73 6.95 -11.72
CA PHE A 48 4.55 6.77 -12.55
C PHE A 48 3.81 8.10 -12.69
N THR A 49 3.26 8.33 -13.88
CA THR A 49 2.36 9.45 -14.15
C THR A 49 1.04 9.31 -13.40
N ASP A 50 0.54 8.08 -13.26
CA ASP A 50 -0.64 7.78 -12.45
C ASP A 50 -0.30 7.79 -10.95
N ILE A 51 -0.85 8.78 -10.25
CA ILE A 51 -0.60 8.97 -8.81
C ILE A 51 -1.19 7.85 -7.94
N GLY A 52 -2.26 7.19 -8.41
CA GLY A 52 -2.87 6.05 -7.73
C GLY A 52 -1.97 4.83 -7.77
N LEU A 53 -1.44 4.48 -8.95
CA LEU A 53 -0.48 3.39 -9.13
C LEU A 53 0.83 3.67 -8.40
N ARG A 54 1.31 4.93 -8.41
CA ARG A 54 2.49 5.35 -7.65
C ARG A 54 2.29 5.09 -6.16
N ARG A 55 1.22 5.62 -5.59
CA ARG A 55 0.88 5.45 -4.16
C ARG A 55 0.72 3.98 -3.80
N GLN A 56 -0.01 3.21 -4.61
CA GLN A 56 -0.21 1.78 -4.37
C GLN A 56 1.13 1.04 -4.35
N THR A 57 2.02 1.33 -5.30
CA THR A 57 3.34 0.68 -5.37
C THR A 57 4.23 1.07 -4.21
N GLU A 58 4.39 2.36 -3.93
CA GLU A 58 5.25 2.83 -2.84
C GLU A 58 4.78 2.29 -1.48
N ASN A 59 3.46 2.31 -1.21
CA ASN A 59 2.90 1.77 0.04
C ASN A 59 3.15 0.26 0.18
N VAL A 60 2.99 -0.50 -0.91
CA VAL A 60 3.27 -1.94 -0.91
C VAL A 60 4.74 -2.21 -0.58
N PHE A 61 5.66 -1.45 -1.19
CA PHE A 61 7.09 -1.57 -0.92
C PHE A 61 7.42 -1.18 0.53
N VAL A 62 6.99 -0.01 1.00
CA VAL A 62 7.21 0.45 2.39
C VAL A 62 6.69 -0.59 3.39
N SER A 63 5.48 -1.10 3.19
CA SER A 63 4.91 -2.16 4.04
C SER A 63 5.75 -3.44 4.03
N LYS A 64 6.30 -3.84 2.87
CA LYS A 64 7.15 -5.04 2.78
C LYS A 64 8.52 -4.84 3.41
N PHE A 65 9.13 -3.68 3.27
CA PHE A 65 10.36 -3.33 3.97
C PHE A 65 10.14 -3.36 5.49
N ALA A 66 9.10 -2.71 5.98
CA ALA A 66 8.75 -2.73 7.41
C ALA A 66 8.53 -4.15 7.94
N SER A 67 7.78 -5.00 7.21
CA SER A 67 7.58 -6.42 7.59
C SER A 67 8.87 -7.24 7.59
N ALA A 68 9.91 -6.72 6.95
CA ALA A 68 11.22 -7.31 6.83
C ALA A 68 12.24 -6.71 7.80
N ASP A 69 11.80 -5.86 8.75
CA ASP A 69 12.65 -5.17 9.72
C ASP A 69 13.64 -4.19 9.06
N MET A 70 13.18 -3.55 7.99
CA MET A 70 13.93 -2.58 7.20
C MET A 70 13.19 -1.24 7.19
N THR A 71 13.95 -0.15 7.20
CA THR A 71 13.38 1.20 7.19
C THR A 71 13.29 1.72 5.76
N ALA A 72 12.08 2.07 5.34
CA ALA A 72 11.83 2.68 4.05
C ALA A 72 10.73 3.74 4.15
N VAL A 73 10.81 4.77 3.31
CA VAL A 73 9.86 5.90 3.28
C VAL A 73 9.35 6.09 1.86
N SER A 74 8.07 6.45 1.71
CA SER A 74 7.52 6.79 0.40
C SER A 74 7.97 8.18 -0.04
N SER A 75 8.34 8.31 -1.31
CA SER A 75 8.63 9.61 -1.89
C SER A 75 7.44 10.55 -1.91
N LEU A 76 6.20 10.04 -1.85
CA LEU A 76 5.01 10.88 -1.72
C LEU A 76 4.88 11.57 -0.35
N GLU A 77 5.55 11.06 0.67
CA GLU A 77 5.57 11.64 2.01
C GLU A 77 6.58 12.79 2.10
N LEU A 78 7.75 12.62 1.47
CA LEU A 78 8.84 13.60 1.55
C LEU A 78 8.86 14.61 0.39
N ILE A 79 8.46 14.17 -0.80
CA ILE A 79 8.57 14.92 -2.06
C ILE A 79 7.23 14.83 -2.81
N PRO A 80 6.15 15.44 -2.28
CA PRO A 80 4.86 15.42 -2.93
C PRO A 80 4.90 16.18 -4.27
N PRO A 81 4.24 15.68 -5.34
CA PRO A 81 4.34 16.22 -6.70
C PRO A 81 3.52 17.51 -6.92
N ILE A 82 3.25 18.26 -5.84
CA ILE A 82 2.50 19.52 -5.85
C ILE A 82 3.40 20.75 -5.94
N LYS A 83 4.72 20.54 -5.85
CA LYS A 83 5.77 21.57 -5.87
C LYS A 83 6.93 21.08 -6.74
N GLU A 84 7.58 22.00 -7.44
CA GLU A 84 8.88 21.76 -8.07
C GLU A 84 9.99 21.95 -7.03
N TYR A 85 10.97 21.05 -7.04
CA TYR A 85 12.09 21.07 -6.11
C TYR A 85 13.38 21.30 -6.89
N THR A 86 14.23 22.18 -6.35
CA THR A 86 15.60 22.30 -6.80
C THR A 86 16.46 21.13 -6.29
N ASP A 87 17.58 20.85 -6.94
CA ASP A 87 18.50 19.79 -6.52
C ASP A 87 18.95 19.96 -5.06
N GLN A 88 19.21 21.20 -4.64
CA GLN A 88 19.63 21.48 -3.25
C GLN A 88 18.50 21.23 -2.24
N GLU A 89 17.26 21.57 -2.58
CA GLU A 89 16.11 21.26 -1.72
C GLU A 89 15.92 19.75 -1.58
N LEU A 90 16.06 19.00 -2.66
CA LEU A 90 15.99 17.53 -2.63
C LEU A 90 17.09 16.96 -1.74
N LEU A 91 18.34 17.41 -1.89
CA LEU A 91 19.45 16.96 -1.05
C LEU A 91 19.19 17.26 0.43
N ASN A 92 18.70 18.47 0.74
CA ASN A 92 18.36 18.85 2.11
C ASN A 92 17.24 17.96 2.70
N ILE A 93 16.21 17.64 1.90
CA ILE A 93 15.13 16.75 2.32
C ILE A 93 15.70 15.35 2.63
N LEU A 94 16.57 14.82 1.77
CA LEU A 94 17.21 13.53 1.98
C LEU A 94 18.07 13.53 3.26
N ASP A 95 18.86 14.58 3.48
CA ASP A 95 19.68 14.75 4.69
C ASP A 95 18.86 14.80 5.97
N GLN A 96 17.85 15.68 6.00
CA GLN A 96 16.99 15.86 7.17
C GLN A 96 16.26 14.56 7.55
N ASN A 97 15.95 13.73 6.56
CA ASN A 97 15.26 12.46 6.77
C ASN A 97 16.21 11.26 6.91
N ARG A 98 17.53 11.49 6.90
CA ARG A 98 18.59 10.46 6.96
C ARG A 98 18.41 9.39 5.88
N ILE A 99 18.09 9.80 4.65
CA ILE A 99 17.99 8.90 3.52
C ILE A 99 19.38 8.63 2.94
N ASP A 100 19.77 7.37 2.87
CA ASP A 100 21.06 6.93 2.34
C ASP A 100 20.93 6.17 1.01
N GLY A 101 19.76 5.61 0.71
CA GLY A 101 19.48 4.94 -0.55
C GLY A 101 18.19 5.41 -1.20
N ILE A 102 18.15 5.39 -2.53
CA ILE A 102 16.92 5.66 -3.31
C ILE A 102 16.60 4.44 -4.15
N LEU A 103 15.47 3.79 -3.90
CA LEU A 103 14.98 2.65 -4.67
C LEU A 103 13.89 3.11 -5.64
N THR A 104 14.25 3.22 -6.92
CA THR A 104 13.28 3.52 -7.98
C THR A 104 12.64 2.24 -8.50
N VAL A 105 11.31 2.22 -8.67
CA VAL A 105 10.55 1.09 -9.24
C VAL A 105 9.82 1.57 -10.48
N ALA A 106 10.42 1.42 -11.66
CA ALA A 106 9.90 1.93 -12.93
C ALA A 106 9.15 0.85 -13.72
N LEU A 107 7.96 1.18 -14.22
CA LEU A 107 7.17 0.33 -15.11
C LEU A 107 7.80 0.40 -16.50
N LYS A 108 8.10 -0.74 -17.10
CA LYS A 108 8.66 -0.82 -18.46
C LYS A 108 7.63 -1.29 -19.47
N ASP A 109 6.86 -2.30 -19.12
CA ASP A 109 5.86 -2.86 -20.01
C ASP A 109 4.73 -3.53 -19.21
N PHE A 110 3.52 -3.54 -19.79
CA PHE A 110 2.33 -4.16 -19.24
C PHE A 110 1.51 -4.80 -20.36
N TRP A 111 1.25 -6.11 -20.26
CA TRP A 111 0.46 -6.83 -21.26
C TRP A 111 -0.39 -7.95 -20.65
N THR A 112 -1.37 -8.43 -21.40
CA THR A 112 -2.26 -9.52 -20.97
C THR A 112 -2.25 -10.67 -21.95
N THR A 113 -2.23 -11.91 -21.47
CA THR A 113 -2.41 -13.11 -22.31
C THR A 113 -3.80 -13.72 -22.10
N LYS A 114 -4.41 -14.28 -23.16
CA LYS A 114 -5.69 -15.00 -23.06
C LYS A 114 -5.44 -16.50 -22.95
N SER A 115 -6.04 -17.16 -21.97
CA SER A 115 -6.07 -18.62 -21.85
C SER A 115 -7.51 -19.11 -21.97
N TYR A 116 -7.76 -20.14 -22.78
CA TYR A 116 -9.08 -20.76 -22.87
C TYR A 116 -9.28 -21.77 -21.75
N VAL A 117 -10.41 -21.67 -21.03
CA VAL A 117 -10.85 -22.68 -20.06
C VAL A 117 -11.77 -23.65 -20.80
N PRO A 118 -11.34 -24.90 -21.06
CA PRO A 118 -12.15 -25.85 -21.82
C PRO A 118 -13.46 -26.16 -21.12
N ARG A 119 -14.52 -26.36 -21.91
CA ARG A 119 -15.82 -26.76 -21.42
C ARG A 119 -15.73 -28.18 -20.86
N SER A 120 -16.25 -28.38 -19.65
CA SER A 120 -16.42 -29.69 -19.04
C SER A 120 -17.85 -29.80 -18.51
N SER A 121 -18.34 -31.02 -18.39
CA SER A 121 -19.69 -31.28 -17.88
C SER A 121 -19.68 -32.48 -16.95
N SER A 122 -20.45 -32.40 -15.88
CA SER A 122 -20.66 -33.51 -14.93
C SER A 122 -22.14 -33.81 -14.82
N THR A 123 -22.52 -35.05 -15.11
CA THR A 123 -23.90 -35.52 -15.03
C THR A 123 -24.08 -36.37 -13.77
N HIS A 124 -25.07 -36.00 -12.97
CA HIS A 124 -25.45 -36.73 -11.76
C HIS A 124 -26.80 -37.39 -11.97
N GLY A 125 -26.85 -38.72 -11.85
CA GLY A 125 -28.08 -39.50 -11.97
C GLY A 125 -28.41 -40.23 -10.68
N SER A 126 -29.70 -40.43 -10.43
CA SER A 126 -30.18 -41.39 -9.43
C SER A 126 -31.30 -42.22 -10.05
N ALA A 127 -31.18 -43.54 -9.94
CA ALA A 127 -32.22 -44.49 -10.29
C ALA A 127 -32.82 -45.11 -9.03
N SER A 128 -34.11 -45.36 -9.02
CA SER A 128 -34.81 -46.06 -7.93
C SER A 128 -35.89 -46.96 -8.52
N LEU A 129 -35.99 -48.18 -7.99
CA LEU A 129 -36.96 -49.17 -8.42
C LEU A 129 -38.15 -49.14 -7.45
N TYR A 130 -39.36 -48.95 -7.98
CA TYR A 130 -40.61 -49.05 -7.22
C TYR A 130 -41.53 -50.05 -7.92
N GLY A 131 -41.62 -51.26 -7.37
CA GLY A 131 -42.30 -52.38 -8.03
C GLY A 131 -41.61 -52.76 -9.34
N ASN A 132 -42.37 -52.83 -10.44
CA ASN A 132 -41.85 -53.08 -11.79
C ASN A 132 -41.47 -51.80 -12.55
N SER A 133 -41.47 -50.63 -11.89
CA SER A 133 -41.17 -49.35 -12.52
C SER A 133 -39.81 -48.81 -12.08
N LEU A 134 -38.96 -48.49 -13.06
CA LEU A 134 -37.66 -47.85 -12.86
C LEU A 134 -37.82 -46.34 -13.01
N TYR A 135 -37.58 -45.60 -11.92
CA TYR A 135 -37.58 -44.14 -11.93
C TYR A 135 -36.15 -43.64 -11.99
N TYR A 136 -35.81 -42.96 -13.07
CA TYR A 136 -34.51 -42.33 -13.25
C TYR A 136 -34.66 -40.82 -13.33
N ARG A 137 -33.80 -40.10 -12.62
CA ARG A 137 -33.61 -38.67 -12.81
C ARG A 137 -32.12 -38.37 -12.93
N SER A 138 -31.79 -37.41 -13.77
CA SER A 138 -30.45 -36.85 -13.83
C SER A 138 -30.47 -35.36 -14.09
N TYR A 139 -29.36 -34.71 -13.76
CA TYR A 139 -29.06 -33.35 -14.16
C TYR A 139 -27.59 -33.25 -14.57
N THR A 140 -27.30 -32.37 -15.52
CA THR A 140 -25.94 -32.10 -16.00
C THR A 140 -25.55 -30.69 -15.59
N GLN A 141 -24.37 -30.54 -14.98
CA GLN A 141 -23.75 -29.25 -14.71
C GLN A 141 -22.61 -29.04 -15.70
N GLU A 142 -22.62 -27.92 -16.42
CA GLU A 142 -21.52 -27.50 -17.30
C GLU A 142 -20.66 -26.44 -16.62
N TYR A 143 -19.34 -26.54 -16.81
CA TYR A 143 -18.33 -25.60 -16.33
C TYR A 143 -17.36 -25.24 -17.48
N GLY A 144 -16.80 -24.04 -17.49
CA GLY A 144 -15.83 -23.62 -18.52
C GLY A 144 -16.45 -23.06 -19.81
N GLY A 145 -15.69 -23.02 -20.90
CA GLY A 145 -16.13 -22.47 -22.20
C GLY A 145 -15.91 -20.96 -22.36
N TYR A 146 -14.91 -20.39 -21.69
CA TYR A 146 -14.61 -18.95 -21.74
C TYR A 146 -13.10 -18.68 -21.72
N TYR A 147 -12.72 -17.48 -22.12
CA TYR A 147 -11.33 -17.01 -22.04
C TYR A 147 -11.09 -16.27 -20.74
N VAL A 148 -9.92 -16.47 -20.15
CA VAL A 148 -9.43 -15.70 -19.01
C VAL A 148 -8.19 -14.91 -19.40
N SER A 149 -8.15 -13.63 -19.00
CA SER A 149 -7.00 -12.74 -19.22
C SER A 149 -6.03 -12.85 -18.04
N LYS A 150 -4.75 -13.04 -18.31
CA LYS A 150 -3.68 -13.11 -17.31
C LYS A 150 -2.73 -11.92 -17.48
N PRO A 151 -2.55 -11.05 -16.47
CA PRO A 151 -1.70 -9.89 -16.59
C PRO A 151 -0.23 -10.24 -16.43
N HIS A 152 0.63 -9.50 -17.12
CA HIS A 152 2.08 -9.55 -17.03
C HIS A 152 2.63 -8.12 -16.97
N VAL A 153 3.67 -7.93 -16.15
CA VAL A 153 4.29 -6.63 -15.95
C VAL A 153 5.79 -6.77 -15.88
N SER A 154 6.50 -5.90 -16.58
CA SER A 154 7.94 -5.75 -16.46
C SER A 154 8.28 -4.48 -15.70
N PHE A 155 9.14 -4.60 -14.69
CA PHE A 155 9.66 -3.47 -13.95
C PHE A 155 11.18 -3.45 -14.00
N GLU A 156 11.74 -2.24 -14.02
CA GLU A 156 13.14 -1.97 -13.76
C GLU A 156 13.25 -1.31 -12.39
N THR A 157 13.98 -1.95 -11.48
CA THR A 157 14.26 -1.42 -10.15
C THR A 157 15.72 -1.01 -10.07
N ARG A 158 16.01 0.16 -9.49
CA ARG A 158 17.37 0.66 -9.29
C ARG A 158 17.52 1.15 -7.87
N LEU A 159 18.58 0.74 -7.19
CA LEU A 159 18.98 1.26 -5.88
C LEU A 159 20.20 2.16 -6.09
N PHE A 160 20.01 3.45 -5.85
CA PHE A 160 21.05 4.46 -5.88
C PHE A 160 21.64 4.63 -4.50
N ASP A 161 22.95 4.77 -4.43
CA ASP A 161 23.63 5.28 -3.25
C ASP A 161 23.58 6.80 -3.24
N ARG A 162 23.09 7.38 -2.15
CA ARG A 162 22.88 8.82 -2.04
C ARG A 162 24.19 9.60 -2.03
N GLN A 163 25.27 9.03 -1.48
CA GLN A 163 26.55 9.73 -1.34
C GLN A 163 27.28 9.84 -2.69
N SER A 164 27.37 8.74 -3.43
CA SER A 164 28.04 8.68 -4.73
C SER A 164 27.16 9.05 -5.92
N GLY A 165 25.82 9.00 -5.76
CA GLY A 165 24.86 9.15 -6.85
C GLY A 165 24.84 7.98 -7.84
N GLN A 166 25.62 6.93 -7.60
CA GLN A 166 25.75 5.78 -8.49
C GLN A 166 24.70 4.71 -8.19
N VAL A 167 24.42 3.87 -9.18
CA VAL A 167 23.54 2.70 -9.00
C VAL A 167 24.33 1.58 -8.32
N ALA A 168 23.97 1.26 -7.08
CA ALA A 168 24.52 0.15 -6.34
C ALA A 168 23.92 -1.20 -6.78
N TRP A 169 22.66 -1.19 -7.23
CA TRP A 169 21.95 -2.41 -7.62
C TRP A 169 20.88 -2.12 -8.69
N LEU A 170 20.86 -2.92 -9.75
CA LEU A 170 19.91 -2.85 -10.86
C LEU A 170 19.18 -4.19 -10.98
N VAL A 171 17.87 -4.14 -11.18
CA VAL A 171 17.03 -5.33 -11.33
C VAL A 171 16.08 -5.15 -12.50
N SER A 172 16.12 -6.08 -13.44
CA SER A 172 15.01 -6.30 -14.36
C SER A 172 14.09 -7.38 -13.79
N SER A 173 12.78 -7.18 -13.89
CA SER A 173 11.82 -8.14 -13.35
C SER A 173 10.66 -8.36 -14.29
N THR A 174 10.11 -9.58 -14.24
CA THR A 174 8.85 -9.93 -14.90
C THR A 174 7.92 -10.56 -13.89
N THR A 175 6.71 -10.02 -13.76
CA THR A 175 5.68 -10.47 -12.84
C THR A 175 4.46 -10.94 -13.62
N SER A 176 4.01 -12.17 -13.37
CA SER A 176 2.84 -12.76 -14.02
C SER A 176 1.75 -13.08 -13.00
N GLY A 177 0.52 -12.66 -13.27
CA GLY A 177 -0.67 -12.92 -12.45
C GLY A 177 -1.57 -14.03 -12.99
N ASN A 178 -2.38 -14.63 -12.13
CA ASN A 178 -3.54 -15.43 -12.56
C ASN A 178 -4.68 -14.51 -13.01
N ALA A 179 -5.81 -15.10 -13.44
CA ALA A 179 -6.94 -14.35 -13.99
C ALA A 179 -7.64 -13.38 -13.02
N PHE A 180 -7.34 -13.50 -11.72
CA PHE A 180 -7.93 -12.71 -10.66
C PHE A 180 -6.90 -11.76 -10.02
N ALA A 181 -5.66 -11.76 -10.52
CA ALA A 181 -4.62 -10.88 -10.03
C ALA A 181 -4.82 -9.48 -10.58
N ASP A 182 -4.95 -8.50 -9.69
CA ASP A 182 -4.87 -7.09 -10.05
C ASP A 182 -3.42 -6.58 -9.98
N TYR A 183 -3.23 -5.29 -10.25
CA TYR A 183 -1.93 -4.64 -10.16
C TYR A 183 -1.31 -4.69 -8.76
N GLY A 184 -2.12 -4.54 -7.70
CA GLY A 184 -1.66 -4.62 -6.31
C GLY A 184 -1.04 -5.98 -6.00
N ASN A 185 -1.62 -7.06 -6.52
CA ASN A 185 -1.09 -8.41 -6.37
C ASN A 185 0.27 -8.55 -7.09
N LEU A 186 0.41 -7.94 -8.26
CA LEU A 186 1.67 -7.92 -9.03
C LEU A 186 2.75 -7.13 -8.29
N ALA A 187 2.46 -5.90 -7.86
CA ALA A 187 3.37 -5.05 -7.08
C ALA A 187 3.79 -5.72 -5.77
N ASN A 188 2.87 -6.41 -5.09
CA ASN A 188 3.14 -7.14 -3.86
C ASN A 188 4.06 -8.35 -4.08
N SER A 189 3.87 -9.07 -5.19
CA SER A 189 4.77 -10.16 -5.60
C SER A 189 6.19 -9.65 -5.86
N LEU A 190 6.31 -8.51 -6.55
CA LEU A 190 7.58 -7.85 -6.84
C LEU A 190 8.27 -7.40 -5.55
N ALA A 191 7.58 -6.62 -4.71
CA ALA A 191 8.13 -6.10 -3.46
C ALA A 191 8.64 -7.22 -2.55
N LYS A 192 7.87 -8.31 -2.41
CA LYS A 192 8.31 -9.50 -1.66
C LYS A 192 9.61 -10.09 -2.21
N LYS A 193 9.75 -10.18 -3.52
CA LYS A 193 10.92 -10.78 -4.17
C LYS A 193 12.14 -9.85 -4.09
N ILE A 194 11.95 -8.54 -4.25
CA ILE A 194 13.00 -7.52 -4.10
C ILE A 194 13.55 -7.51 -2.67
N VAL A 195 12.69 -7.46 -1.66
CA VAL A 195 13.10 -7.49 -0.25
C VAL A 195 13.88 -8.76 0.08
N ALA A 196 13.42 -9.92 -0.42
CA ALA A 196 14.13 -11.18 -0.22
C ALA A 196 15.53 -11.17 -0.85
N GLU A 197 15.68 -10.57 -2.03
CA GLU A 197 16.97 -10.47 -2.69
C GLU A 197 17.90 -9.48 -1.98
N LEU A 198 17.40 -8.31 -1.56
CA LEU A 198 18.19 -7.34 -0.78
C LEU A 198 18.70 -7.93 0.54
N LYS A 199 17.88 -8.76 1.22
CA LYS A 199 18.32 -9.54 2.39
C LYS A 199 19.44 -10.52 2.04
N LYS A 200 19.26 -11.29 0.97
CA LYS A 200 20.24 -12.28 0.51
C LYS A 200 21.58 -11.62 0.19
N GLU A 201 21.56 -10.47 -0.46
CA GLU A 201 22.74 -9.69 -0.85
C GLU A 201 23.33 -8.83 0.29
N LYS A 202 22.71 -8.86 1.48
CA LYS A 202 23.12 -8.12 2.70
C LYS A 202 23.33 -6.63 2.46
N MET A 203 22.50 -6.02 1.61
CA MET A 203 22.64 -4.62 1.23
C MET A 203 21.95 -3.65 2.20
N LEU A 204 21.27 -4.15 3.23
CA LEU A 204 20.48 -3.35 4.16
C LEU A 204 20.86 -3.64 5.61
N VAL A 205 20.79 -2.61 6.46
CA VAL A 205 20.85 -2.75 7.92
C VAL A 205 19.45 -3.11 8.42
N LEU A 206 19.36 -4.12 9.30
CA LEU A 206 18.09 -4.50 9.93
C LEU A 206 17.99 -3.83 11.30
N ASN A 207 16.80 -3.36 11.68
CA ASN A 207 16.63 -2.63 12.95
C ASN A 207 16.97 -3.51 14.17
N SER A 208 16.74 -4.82 14.08
CA SER A 208 17.13 -5.81 15.12
C SER A 208 18.65 -5.99 15.29
N THR A 209 19.45 -5.70 14.27
CA THR A 209 20.92 -5.69 14.38
C THR A 209 21.43 -4.48 15.18
N GLU A 210 20.71 -3.35 15.12
CA GLU A 210 21.04 -2.15 15.88
C GLU A 210 20.88 -2.39 17.40
N ILE A 211 19.88 -3.19 17.81
CA ILE A 211 19.66 -3.59 19.20
C ILE A 211 20.78 -4.51 19.71
N GLN A 212 21.31 -5.39 18.86
CA GLN A 212 22.38 -6.33 19.23
C GLN A 212 23.75 -5.64 19.39
N GLU A 213 24.08 -4.68 18.52
CA GLU A 213 25.31 -3.87 18.65
C GLU A 213 25.23 -2.89 19.84
N LYS A 214 24.07 -2.28 20.12
CA LYS A 214 23.87 -1.48 21.35
C LYS A 214 23.97 -2.32 22.64
N SER A 215 23.68 -3.63 22.59
CA SER A 215 23.74 -4.52 23.76
C SER A 215 25.15 -5.00 24.14
N THR A 216 26.13 -4.93 23.22
CA THR A 216 27.50 -5.45 23.44
C THR A 216 28.53 -4.37 23.79
N LEU A 217 28.17 -3.08 23.68
CA LEU A 217 28.96 -1.92 24.10
C LEU A 217 28.22 -1.14 25.20
N SER A 218 28.09 -1.71 26.40
CA SER A 218 27.68 -0.93 27.58
C SER A 218 28.35 -1.47 28.84
N LYS A 219 29.61 -1.05 29.04
CA LYS A 219 30.06 -0.69 30.37
C LYS A 219 30.84 0.63 30.27
N SER A 220 30.20 1.67 30.78
CA SER A 220 30.77 2.99 31.11
C SER A 220 30.90 4.01 29.98
N GLU A 221 29.79 4.66 29.64
CA GLU A 221 29.62 6.13 29.74
C GLU A 221 28.15 6.48 29.49
N VAL A 222 27.57 7.39 30.26
CA VAL A 222 26.20 7.86 30.07
C VAL A 222 26.20 8.73 28.80
N PRO A 223 25.55 8.31 27.69
CA PRO A 223 25.44 9.18 26.52
C PRO A 223 24.48 10.33 26.86
N PRO A 224 24.68 11.54 26.31
CA PRO A 224 23.69 12.60 26.43
C PRO A 224 22.39 12.11 25.79
N THR A 225 21.27 12.35 26.46
CA THR A 225 19.92 12.00 26.00
C THR A 225 19.74 12.40 24.53
N GLU A 226 19.71 11.40 23.64
CA GLU A 226 19.38 11.63 22.23
C GLU A 226 18.02 12.30 22.17
N LYS A 227 17.99 13.54 21.67
CA LYS A 227 16.76 14.31 21.48
C LYS A 227 15.90 13.58 20.46
N TYR A 228 14.88 12.88 20.94
CA TYR A 228 13.81 12.36 20.11
C TYR A 228 13.12 13.54 19.41
N ILE A 229 13.05 13.50 18.08
CA ILE A 229 12.40 14.54 17.28
C ILE A 229 11.02 13.98 16.91
N ASN A 230 9.97 14.58 17.46
CA ASN A 230 8.57 14.28 17.13
C ASN A 230 8.30 14.40 15.63
N GLN A 231 7.64 13.40 15.04
CA GLN A 231 7.14 13.46 13.68
C GLN A 231 5.81 14.21 13.63
N LEU A 232 5.48 14.78 12.46
CA LEU A 232 4.20 15.47 12.28
C LEU A 232 3.06 14.44 12.14
N PRO A 233 1.87 14.71 12.72
CA PRO A 233 0.74 13.83 12.56
C PRO A 233 0.17 13.95 11.15
N ILE A 234 -0.42 12.89 10.62
CA ILE A 234 -0.97 12.82 9.26
C ILE A 234 -2.50 12.94 9.32
N ALA A 235 -3.01 14.05 8.79
CA ALA A 235 -4.43 14.37 8.77
C ALA A 235 -5.14 13.75 7.56
N LYS A 236 -6.22 13.00 7.81
CA LYS A 236 -7.10 12.44 6.79
C LYS A 236 -8.54 12.59 7.25
N PHE A 237 -9.44 12.98 6.34
CA PHE A 237 -10.86 12.89 6.60
C PHE A 237 -11.70 12.67 5.34
N VAL A 238 -12.88 12.08 5.56
CA VAL A 238 -13.97 11.95 4.59
C VAL A 238 -15.06 12.94 4.96
N ALA A 239 -15.71 13.50 3.93
CA ALA A 239 -16.91 14.32 4.08
C ALA A 239 -17.99 13.76 3.15
N ASP A 240 -19.19 13.52 3.66
CA ASP A 240 -20.31 12.96 2.88
C ASP A 240 -21.67 13.51 3.35
N PRO A 241 -22.52 14.04 2.45
CA PRO A 241 -22.24 14.35 1.05
C PRO A 241 -21.32 15.57 0.87
N ARG A 242 -20.57 15.64 -0.23
CA ARG A 242 -19.72 16.81 -0.54
C ARG A 242 -20.43 17.91 -1.32
N THR A 243 -21.61 17.62 -1.85
CA THR A 243 -22.43 18.57 -2.61
C THR A 243 -23.91 18.34 -2.36
N GLY A 244 -24.71 19.41 -2.31
CA GLY A 244 -26.17 19.31 -2.15
C GLY A 244 -26.84 20.69 -2.10
N GLU A 245 -28.13 20.74 -1.81
CA GLU A 245 -28.90 21.99 -1.64
C GLU A 245 -28.93 22.41 -0.15
N ALA A 246 -29.04 23.71 0.12
CA ALA A 246 -29.18 24.21 1.47
C ALA A 246 -30.59 23.90 2.04
N PRO A 247 -30.71 23.49 3.32
CA PRO A 247 -29.63 23.19 4.26
C PRO A 247 -28.99 21.81 3.99
N LEU A 248 -27.66 21.76 3.95
CA LEU A 248 -26.90 20.54 3.70
C LEU A 248 -26.23 20.04 4.99
N GLU A 249 -26.74 18.97 5.60
CA GLU A 249 -26.02 18.23 6.65
C GLU A 249 -24.92 17.38 6.01
N VAL A 250 -23.68 17.53 6.49
CA VAL A 250 -22.51 16.78 6.06
C VAL A 250 -21.90 16.06 7.25
N PHE A 251 -21.63 14.77 7.08
CA PHE A 251 -20.89 13.95 8.03
C PHE A 251 -19.39 14.03 7.74
N PHE A 252 -18.59 14.30 8.78
CA PHE A 252 -17.14 14.38 8.69
C PHE A 252 -16.50 13.31 9.59
N ASP A 253 -15.61 12.51 9.00
CA ASP A 253 -14.91 11.44 9.71
C ASP A 253 -13.40 11.54 9.48
N ALA A 254 -12.66 11.85 10.55
CA ALA A 254 -11.20 11.95 10.56
C ALA A 254 -10.49 10.72 11.16
N SER A 255 -11.18 9.58 11.28
CA SER A 255 -10.67 8.40 11.99
C SER A 255 -9.43 7.76 11.36
N GLU A 256 -9.17 8.00 10.08
CA GLU A 256 -7.96 7.53 9.41
C GLU A 256 -6.73 8.43 9.64
N SER A 257 -6.87 9.53 10.38
CA SER A 257 -5.73 10.34 10.81
C SER A 257 -4.91 9.56 11.83
N TYR A 258 -3.58 9.65 11.75
CA TYR A 258 -2.67 8.97 12.66
C TYR A 258 -1.39 9.77 12.85
N ASP A 259 -0.67 9.48 13.92
CA ASP A 259 0.64 10.03 14.21
C ASP A 259 1.69 8.91 14.11
N PRO A 260 2.75 9.03 13.30
CA PRO A 260 3.70 7.95 13.06
C PRO A 260 4.45 7.47 14.31
N ASP A 261 4.65 8.36 15.28
CA ASP A 261 5.53 8.12 16.41
C ASP A 261 4.88 8.43 17.78
N GLY A 262 3.62 8.87 17.74
CA GLY A 262 2.77 9.06 18.91
C GLY A 262 1.29 8.79 18.66
N ARG A 263 0.45 9.71 19.13
CA ARG A 263 -1.01 9.69 19.02
C ARG A 263 -1.53 11.10 18.79
N ILE A 264 -2.64 11.21 18.08
CA ILE A 264 -3.36 12.47 17.94
C ILE A 264 -4.13 12.77 19.24
N GLU A 265 -3.88 13.93 19.83
CA GLU A 265 -4.61 14.39 21.02
C GLU A 265 -5.82 15.24 20.69
N THR A 266 -5.76 16.05 19.63
CA THR A 266 -6.88 16.95 19.29
C THR A 266 -7.24 16.93 17.81
N TYR A 267 -8.53 17.14 17.55
CA TYR A 267 -9.14 17.33 16.23
C TYR A 267 -9.96 18.61 16.29
N GLN A 268 -9.62 19.59 15.47
CA GLN A 268 -10.27 20.90 15.39
C GLN A 268 -10.77 21.14 13.97
N TRP A 269 -12.05 21.47 13.85
CA TRP A 269 -12.72 21.74 12.59
C TRP A 269 -13.03 23.22 12.44
N ASP A 270 -12.79 23.76 11.25
CA ASP A 270 -13.25 25.07 10.82
C ASP A 270 -14.00 24.90 9.49
N PHE A 271 -15.33 25.07 9.54
CA PHE A 271 -16.19 24.84 8.38
C PHE A 271 -16.19 26.03 7.40
N LYS A 272 -15.50 27.14 7.75
CA LYS A 272 -15.42 28.38 6.96
C LYS A 272 -16.78 29.02 6.66
N ASP A 273 -17.80 28.73 7.46
CA ASP A 273 -19.11 29.38 7.47
C ASP A 273 -19.32 30.26 8.73
N GLY A 274 -18.27 30.38 9.56
CA GLY A 274 -18.29 31.04 10.86
C GLY A 274 -18.34 30.07 12.05
N ASN A 275 -18.64 28.79 11.81
CA ASN A 275 -18.71 27.77 12.85
C ASN A 275 -17.45 26.92 12.92
N LYS A 276 -17.17 26.39 14.12
CA LYS A 276 -16.07 25.48 14.43
C LYS A 276 -16.58 24.35 15.31
N ASP A 277 -15.91 23.21 15.26
CA ASP A 277 -16.22 22.06 16.11
C ASP A 277 -14.95 21.30 16.50
N ALA A 278 -15.05 20.36 17.43
CA ALA A 278 -13.95 19.51 17.86
C ALA A 278 -14.39 18.06 18.03
N GLY A 279 -13.54 17.14 17.57
CA GLY A 279 -13.82 15.71 17.65
C GLY A 279 -13.35 14.96 16.41
N LYS A 280 -13.08 13.67 16.60
CA LYS A 280 -12.65 12.79 15.50
C LYS A 280 -13.72 12.61 14.43
N ILE A 281 -15.00 12.63 14.84
CA ILE A 281 -16.17 12.50 13.98
C ILE A 281 -17.15 13.61 14.37
N VAL A 282 -17.62 14.38 13.40
CA VAL A 282 -18.57 15.49 13.61
C VAL A 282 -19.63 15.54 12.52
N LYS A 283 -20.75 16.20 12.80
CA LYS A 283 -21.80 16.52 11.83
C LYS A 283 -21.96 18.03 11.79
N HIS A 284 -22.04 18.60 10.59
CA HIS A 284 -22.24 20.03 10.43
C HIS A 284 -23.25 20.33 9.33
N THR A 285 -24.09 21.35 9.55
CA THR A 285 -25.14 21.75 8.59
C THR A 285 -24.82 23.12 8.01
N PHE A 286 -24.69 23.19 6.68
CA PHE A 286 -24.52 24.45 5.96
C PHE A 286 -25.90 25.01 5.54
N TYR A 287 -26.29 26.14 6.12
CA TYR A 287 -27.62 26.75 5.91
C TYR A 287 -27.70 27.67 4.69
N SER A 288 -26.57 28.08 4.11
CA SER A 288 -26.51 28.97 2.96
C SER A 288 -25.81 28.29 1.78
N SER A 289 -26.20 28.65 0.57
CA SER A 289 -25.47 28.24 -0.63
C SER A 289 -24.08 28.89 -0.65
N GLY A 290 -23.10 28.16 -1.16
CA GLY A 290 -21.70 28.58 -1.10
C GLY A 290 -20.72 27.46 -1.36
N THR A 291 -19.44 27.83 -1.50
CA THR A 291 -18.33 26.88 -1.55
C THR A 291 -17.53 27.03 -0.27
N TYR A 292 -17.48 25.97 0.53
CA TYR A 292 -16.86 25.97 1.85
C TYR A 292 -15.58 25.15 1.83
N ASN A 293 -14.46 25.76 2.21
CA ASN A 293 -13.15 25.12 2.32
C ASN A 293 -12.95 24.56 3.74
N VAL A 294 -13.68 23.50 4.08
CA VAL A 294 -13.64 22.89 5.41
C VAL A 294 -12.22 22.44 5.75
N GLU A 295 -11.71 22.92 6.86
CA GLU A 295 -10.36 22.67 7.36
C GLU A 295 -10.42 21.79 8.61
N LEU A 296 -9.63 20.72 8.62
CA LEU A 296 -9.32 19.93 9.79
C LEU A 296 -7.89 20.25 10.22
N ALA A 297 -7.70 20.61 11.48
CA ALA A 297 -6.41 20.66 12.14
C ALA A 297 -6.32 19.55 13.19
N ILE A 298 -5.24 18.77 13.17
CA ILE A 298 -4.94 17.79 14.20
C ILE A 298 -3.64 18.15 14.91
N ILE A 299 -3.56 17.84 16.21
CA ILE A 299 -2.38 18.06 17.05
C ILE A 299 -2.06 16.76 17.79
N ASP A 300 -0.80 16.35 17.77
CA ASP A 300 -0.31 15.16 18.49
C ASP A 300 0.00 15.40 19.97
N ASN A 301 0.47 14.36 20.66
CA ASN A 301 0.84 14.37 22.07
C ASN A 301 2.16 15.10 22.40
N GLU A 302 2.90 15.56 21.40
CA GLU A 302 4.09 16.40 21.58
C GLU A 302 3.87 17.84 21.06
N GLY A 303 2.65 18.14 20.62
CA GLY A 303 2.19 19.47 20.23
C GLY A 303 2.38 19.82 18.76
N ALA A 304 2.81 18.88 17.91
CA ALA A 304 2.96 19.18 16.49
C ALA A 304 1.62 19.10 15.75
N LYS A 305 1.46 19.97 14.75
CA LYS A 305 0.16 20.29 14.14
C LYS A 305 0.20 20.13 12.62
N THR A 306 -0.81 19.46 12.09
CA THR A 306 -1.04 19.31 10.65
C THR A 306 -2.47 19.73 10.28
N THR A 307 -2.63 20.31 9.09
CA THR A 307 -3.92 20.77 8.57
C THR A 307 -4.23 20.16 7.20
N ILE A 308 -5.50 19.85 6.93
CA ILE A 308 -5.99 19.42 5.63
C ILE A 308 -7.34 20.07 5.30
N THR A 309 -7.57 20.37 4.03
CA THR A 309 -8.78 21.05 3.55
C THR A 309 -9.56 20.17 2.56
N ARG A 310 -10.90 20.24 2.62
CA ARG A 310 -11.81 19.68 1.62
C ARG A 310 -12.92 20.67 1.26
N ILE A 311 -13.23 20.72 -0.02
CA ILE A 311 -14.30 21.57 -0.56
C ILE A 311 -15.65 20.87 -0.39
N ILE A 312 -16.64 21.61 0.12
CA ILE A 312 -18.07 21.31 0.16
C ILE A 312 -18.82 22.36 -0.68
N ILE A 313 -19.71 21.92 -1.57
CA ILE A 313 -20.47 22.82 -2.46
C ILE A 313 -21.95 22.75 -2.12
N VAL A 314 -22.50 23.85 -1.62
CA VAL A 314 -23.92 23.98 -1.28
C VAL A 314 -24.60 24.86 -2.32
N ARG A 315 -25.68 24.35 -2.91
CA ARG A 315 -26.46 25.02 -3.94
C ARG A 315 -27.70 25.64 -3.30
N SER A 316 -28.23 26.66 -3.97
CA SER A 316 -29.51 27.29 -3.64
C SER A 316 -30.68 26.38 -4.02
#